data_AF-A0A967H0V9-F1
#
_entry.id   AF-A0A967H0V9-F1
#
_cell.length_a   1.000
_cell.length_b   1.000
_cell.length_c   1.000
_cell.angle_alpha   90.00
_cell.angle_beta   90.00
_cell.angle_gamma   90.00
#
_symmetry.space_group_name_H-M   'P 1'
#
loop_
_entity.id
_entity.type
_entity.pdbx_description
1 polymer ?
#
loop_
_entity_poly.entity_id
_entity_poly.type
_entity_poly.pdbx_seq_one_letter_code
_entity_poly.pdbx_strand_id
1 'polypeptide(L)'
;MHEIADPVFPHLAAAFDPERMTALVEEALAPMGLDREILSAKITDVNYDPGQRCNLLFQFKVRKRGGGKSKRQMVTARLLKDGEEFPAQPGAAEIRRFGRVHAGILPGPYFCVDRPRMVLSTFPHDPGMPWLVEGLDTSGLKRRFSRLWAGERWKATKVRVTLLGYTPQMRGSMLYEVKRRHLDTGDKEKVDLIGKTNAFKKTGKLFADSWALWETSGKRFPMPRPAGYFGAPRLTLQEKVEGVRLGSLVKASGFRDRVVETAEALAFLHRLRFPVSARRRARDEVKSLSRWGEVVARIRSDLRSRVAPFLENVSSEIESRITTSCAIHADFHHTNVLVDGDRIHVIDFDEMAFGDP
;
A
#
# COMPACT_ATOMS: atom_id res chain seq x y z
N MET A 1 9.62 -28.35 -7.70
CA MET A 1 9.32 -27.29 -6.73
C MET A 1 9.48 -27.95 -5.37
N HIS A 2 10.41 -27.52 -4.51
CA HIS A 2 10.49 -28.07 -3.16
C HIS A 2 9.14 -27.88 -2.48
N GLU A 3 8.60 -28.94 -1.89
CA GLU A 3 7.32 -28.93 -1.19
C GLU A 3 7.40 -27.90 -0.06
N ILE A 4 6.61 -26.82 -0.15
CA ILE A 4 6.56 -25.80 0.90
C ILE A 4 5.79 -26.41 2.06
N ALA A 5 6.52 -26.95 3.04
CA ALA A 5 5.97 -27.51 4.26
C ALA A 5 6.22 -26.56 5.44
N ASP A 6 5.14 -26.23 6.15
CA ASP A 6 5.19 -25.48 7.41
C ASP A 6 4.33 -26.22 8.44
N PRO A 7 4.92 -26.74 9.54
CA PRO A 7 4.16 -27.46 10.55
C PRO A 7 3.02 -26.66 11.18
N VAL A 8 3.15 -25.32 11.21
CA VAL A 8 2.10 -24.42 11.73
C VAL A 8 0.95 -24.26 10.74
N PHE A 9 1.22 -24.47 9.44
CA PHE A 9 0.26 -24.38 8.35
C PHE A 9 0.26 -25.69 7.54
N PRO A 10 -0.33 -26.78 8.06
CA PRO A 10 -0.23 -28.11 7.45
C PRO A 10 -0.83 -28.22 6.05
N HIS A 11 -1.64 -27.23 5.64
CA HIS A 11 -2.27 -27.17 4.32
C HIS A 11 -1.71 -26.02 3.45
N LEU A 12 -0.49 -25.56 3.75
CA LEU A 12 0.16 -24.46 3.04
C LEU A 12 0.23 -24.70 1.54
N ALA A 13 0.67 -25.89 1.11
CA ALA A 13 0.77 -26.25 -0.30
C ALA A 13 -0.58 -26.09 -1.05
N ALA A 14 -1.69 -26.49 -0.43
CA ALA A 14 -3.02 -26.34 -1.02
C ALA A 14 -3.44 -24.88 -1.16
N ALA A 15 -3.04 -24.02 -0.23
CA ALA A 15 -3.31 -22.58 -0.33
C ALA A 15 -2.51 -21.90 -1.44
N PHE A 16 -1.35 -22.44 -1.81
CA PHE A 16 -0.53 -21.92 -2.93
C PHE A 16 -0.96 -22.44 -4.31
N ASP A 17 -1.96 -23.33 -4.37
CA ASP A 17 -2.51 -23.90 -5.59
C ASP A 17 -3.79 -23.16 -6.03
N PRO A 18 -3.75 -22.32 -7.10
CA PRO A 18 -4.91 -21.54 -7.53
C PRO A 18 -6.07 -22.39 -8.06
N GLU A 19 -5.81 -23.56 -8.64
CA GLU A 19 -6.85 -24.45 -9.15
C GLU A 19 -7.60 -25.09 -7.99
N ARG A 20 -6.85 -25.60 -7.00
CA ARG A 20 -7.44 -26.13 -5.77
C ARG A 20 -8.22 -25.06 -5.00
N MET A 21 -7.69 -23.84 -4.93
CA MET A 21 -8.37 -22.71 -4.28
C MET A 21 -9.67 -22.31 -4.99
N THR A 22 -9.77 -22.51 -6.31
CA THR A 22 -11.02 -22.30 -7.04
C THR A 22 -12.12 -23.23 -6.53
N ALA A 23 -11.84 -24.54 -6.46
CA ALA A 23 -12.79 -25.54 -6.00
C ALA A 23 -13.20 -25.31 -4.53
N LEU A 24 -12.23 -25.02 -3.66
CA LEU A 24 -12.48 -24.79 -2.23
C LEU A 24 -13.35 -23.56 -1.96
N VAL A 25 -13.16 -22.49 -2.73
CA VAL A 25 -14.03 -21.31 -2.63
C VAL A 25 -15.44 -21.66 -3.11
N GLU A 26 -15.60 -22.40 -4.20
CA GLU A 26 -16.93 -22.82 -4.66
C GLU A 26 -17.67 -23.68 -3.62
N GLU A 27 -16.98 -24.63 -3.01
CA GLU A 27 -17.52 -25.47 -1.93
C GLU A 27 -17.97 -24.62 -0.74
N ALA A 28 -17.15 -23.65 -0.31
CA ALA A 28 -17.50 -22.75 0.79
C ALA A 28 -18.68 -21.81 0.47
N LEU A 29 -18.89 -21.48 -0.81
CA LEU A 29 -20.00 -20.64 -1.26
C LEU A 29 -21.32 -21.40 -1.42
N ALA A 30 -21.29 -22.71 -1.66
CA ALA A 30 -22.49 -23.50 -1.95
C ALA A 30 -23.53 -23.48 -0.81
N PRO A 31 -23.17 -23.67 0.47
CA PRO A 31 -24.12 -23.54 1.59
C PRO A 31 -24.72 -22.15 1.74
N MET A 32 -24.07 -21.12 1.21
CA MET A 32 -24.54 -19.73 1.26
C MET A 32 -25.62 -19.42 0.21
N GLY A 33 -26.01 -20.41 -0.60
CA GLY A 33 -27.04 -20.27 -1.63
C GLY A 33 -26.64 -19.31 -2.76
N LEU A 34 -25.34 -19.05 -2.92
CA LEU A 34 -24.84 -18.11 -3.91
C LEU A 34 -24.66 -18.79 -5.26
N ASP A 35 -25.49 -18.35 -6.21
CA ASP A 35 -25.44 -18.75 -7.61
C ASP A 35 -24.22 -18.11 -8.32
N ARG A 36 -23.01 -18.58 -7.97
CA ARG A 36 -21.72 -18.05 -8.43
C ARG A 36 -20.81 -19.18 -8.89
N GLU A 37 -20.02 -18.86 -9.90
CA GLU A 37 -19.02 -19.75 -10.49
C GLU A 37 -17.68 -19.00 -10.46
N ILE A 38 -16.66 -19.67 -9.96
CA ILE A 38 -15.29 -19.18 -9.92
C ILE A 38 -14.58 -19.73 -11.16
N LEU A 39 -14.35 -18.88 -12.15
CA LEU A 39 -13.77 -19.27 -13.43
C LEU A 39 -12.26 -19.48 -13.36
N SER A 40 -11.58 -18.73 -12.49
CA SER A 40 -10.16 -18.86 -12.25
C SER A 40 -9.72 -18.11 -11.01
N ALA A 41 -8.57 -18.50 -10.46
CA ALA A 41 -7.87 -17.80 -9.41
C ALA A 41 -6.43 -17.47 -9.85
N LYS A 42 -5.91 -16.34 -9.38
CA LYS A 42 -4.50 -15.98 -9.53
C LYS A 42 -3.99 -15.40 -8.22
N ILE A 43 -2.86 -15.91 -7.73
CA ILE A 43 -2.13 -15.26 -6.62
C ILE A 43 -1.43 -14.03 -7.19
N THR A 44 -1.67 -12.87 -6.57
CA THR A 44 -1.08 -11.59 -6.97
C THR A 44 -0.10 -11.04 -5.94
N ASP A 45 -0.19 -11.50 -4.68
CA ASP A 45 0.73 -11.10 -3.60
C ASP A 45 0.81 -12.23 -2.56
N VAL A 46 1.97 -12.38 -1.93
CA VAL A 46 2.28 -13.40 -0.92
C VAL A 46 3.02 -12.72 0.23
N ASN A 47 2.41 -12.72 1.41
CA ASN A 47 3.04 -12.29 2.64
C ASN A 47 3.10 -13.48 3.60
N TYR A 48 4.19 -14.24 3.49
CA TYR A 48 4.47 -15.44 4.25
C TYR A 48 5.71 -15.25 5.13
N ASP A 49 5.57 -15.54 6.41
CA ASP A 49 6.65 -15.64 7.38
C ASP A 49 6.54 -17.00 8.09
N PRO A 50 7.48 -17.93 7.88
CA PRO A 50 7.40 -19.30 8.38
C PRO A 50 7.09 -19.39 9.88
N GLY A 51 6.09 -20.22 10.23
CA GLY A 51 5.60 -20.41 11.59
C GLY A 51 4.84 -19.20 12.20
N GLN A 52 4.77 -18.08 11.49
CA GLN A 52 4.21 -16.83 12.02
C GLN A 52 2.93 -16.40 11.33
N ARG A 53 2.95 -16.22 10.01
CA ARG A 53 1.80 -15.72 9.24
C ARG A 53 1.84 -16.18 7.79
N CYS A 54 0.68 -16.39 7.20
CA CYS A 54 0.53 -16.58 5.76
C CYS A 54 -0.72 -15.85 5.26
N ASN A 55 -0.50 -14.74 4.56
CA ASN A 55 -1.55 -13.99 3.86
C ASN A 55 -1.29 -14.07 2.36
N LEU A 56 -2.28 -14.52 1.60
CA LEU A 56 -2.24 -14.62 0.14
C LEU A 56 -3.29 -13.68 -0.44
N LEU A 57 -2.91 -12.86 -1.42
CA LEU A 57 -3.86 -12.06 -2.18
C LEU A 57 -4.22 -12.79 -3.47
N PHE A 58 -5.49 -13.17 -3.58
CA PHE A 58 -6.05 -13.74 -4.79
C PHE A 58 -6.80 -12.70 -5.61
N GLN A 59 -6.71 -12.83 -6.92
CA GLN A 59 -7.63 -12.25 -7.88
C GLN A 59 -8.47 -13.38 -8.49
N PHE A 60 -9.72 -13.51 -8.01
CA PHE A 60 -10.69 -14.45 -8.56
C PHE A 60 -11.46 -13.83 -9.73
N LYS A 61 -11.67 -14.59 -10.80
CA LYS A 61 -12.61 -14.24 -11.86
C LYS A 61 -13.93 -14.95 -11.56
N VAL A 62 -14.96 -14.18 -11.22
CA VAL A 62 -16.24 -14.70 -10.74
C VAL A 62 -17.35 -14.34 -11.72
N ARG A 63 -18.29 -15.26 -11.95
CA ARG A 63 -19.49 -15.07 -12.78
C ARG A 63 -20.72 -15.53 -12.02
N LYS A 64 -21.89 -14.97 -12.36
CA LYS A 64 -23.17 -15.51 -11.89
C LYS A 64 -23.47 -16.80 -12.67
N ARG A 65 -23.83 -17.87 -11.97
CA ARG A 65 -24.27 -19.12 -12.62
C ARG A 65 -25.53 -18.82 -13.44
N GLY A 66 -25.68 -19.46 -14.60
CA GLY A 66 -26.74 -19.11 -15.58
C GLY A 66 -26.44 -17.89 -16.48
N GLY A 67 -25.26 -17.25 -16.35
CA GLY A 67 -24.74 -16.32 -17.36
C GLY A 67 -24.41 -14.91 -16.87
N GLY A 68 -23.92 -14.07 -17.78
CA GLY A 68 -23.54 -12.69 -17.53
C GLY A 68 -22.03 -12.43 -17.56
N LYS A 69 -21.65 -11.15 -17.42
CA LYS A 69 -20.26 -10.71 -17.48
C LYS A 69 -19.51 -11.17 -16.22
N SER A 70 -18.37 -11.82 -16.41
CA SER A 70 -17.45 -12.12 -15.31
C SER A 70 -16.85 -10.82 -14.74
N LYS A 71 -16.62 -10.79 -13.43
CA LYS A 71 -15.94 -9.70 -12.74
C LYS A 71 -14.72 -10.24 -11.98
N ARG A 72 -13.72 -9.40 -11.79
CA ARG A 72 -12.56 -9.73 -10.96
C ARG A 72 -12.83 -9.30 -9.53
N GLN A 73 -12.56 -10.18 -8.58
CA GLN A 73 -12.68 -9.91 -7.15
C GLN A 73 -11.35 -10.20 -6.46
N MET A 74 -10.87 -9.23 -5.69
CA MET A 74 -9.69 -9.42 -4.85
C MET A 74 -10.12 -10.01 -3.51
N VAL A 75 -9.44 -11.06 -3.07
CA VAL A 75 -9.71 -11.76 -1.82
C VAL A 75 -8.40 -12.00 -1.10
N THR A 76 -8.30 -11.58 0.15
CA THR A 76 -7.15 -11.90 1.00
C THR A 76 -7.46 -13.17 1.76
N ALA A 77 -6.68 -14.22 1.54
CA ALA A 77 -6.73 -15.46 2.30
C ALA A 77 -5.70 -15.41 3.43
N ARG A 78 -6.18 -15.38 4.68
CA ARG A 78 -5.34 -15.56 5.87
C ARG A 78 -5.44 -16.99 6.33
N LEU A 79 -4.34 -17.74 6.26
CA LEU A 79 -4.30 -19.08 6.87
C LEU A 79 -4.29 -18.92 8.39
N LEU A 80 -5.08 -19.75 9.05
CA LEU A 80 -5.12 -19.85 10.50
C LEU A 80 -4.08 -20.86 10.97
N LYS A 81 -3.46 -20.59 12.11
CA LYS A 81 -2.59 -21.57 12.77
C LYS A 81 -3.44 -22.73 13.28
N ASP A 82 -2.81 -23.89 13.48
CA ASP A 82 -3.51 -24.98 14.16
C ASP A 82 -3.95 -24.55 15.58
N GLY A 83 -5.17 -24.92 15.95
CA GLY A 83 -5.82 -24.46 17.19
C GLY A 83 -6.34 -23.01 17.20
N GLU A 84 -6.07 -22.19 16.18
CA GLU A 84 -6.65 -20.84 16.10
C GLU A 84 -8.14 -20.90 15.72
N GLU A 85 -8.98 -20.21 16.49
CA GLU A 85 -10.41 -20.14 16.25
C GLU A 85 -10.77 -19.33 15.00
N PHE A 86 -11.83 -19.74 14.32
CA PHE A 86 -12.40 -18.92 13.26
C PHE A 86 -13.02 -17.65 13.84
N PRO A 87 -12.92 -16.50 13.15
CA PRO A 87 -13.66 -15.32 13.56
C PRO A 87 -15.16 -15.60 13.53
N ALA A 88 -15.91 -14.90 14.38
CA ALA A 88 -17.36 -14.89 14.32
C ALA A 88 -17.83 -14.42 12.93
N GLN A 89 -19.06 -14.79 12.55
CA GLN A 89 -19.65 -14.29 11.30
C GLN A 89 -19.80 -12.76 11.34
N PRO A 90 -19.68 -12.07 10.19
CA PRO A 90 -19.77 -10.63 10.15
C PRO A 90 -21.15 -10.13 10.62
N GLY A 91 -21.13 -9.15 11.52
CA GLY A 91 -22.35 -8.57 12.08
C GLY A 91 -23.13 -7.72 11.06
N ALA A 92 -24.41 -7.48 11.31
CA ALA A 92 -25.27 -6.72 10.40
C ALA A 92 -24.77 -5.30 10.10
N ALA A 93 -24.11 -4.63 11.06
CA ALA A 93 -23.53 -3.31 10.86
C ALA A 93 -22.33 -3.35 9.89
N GLU A 94 -21.51 -4.39 9.98
CA GLU A 94 -20.35 -4.58 9.12
C GLU A 94 -20.78 -4.92 7.69
N ILE A 95 -21.76 -5.81 7.54
CA ILE A 95 -22.39 -6.12 6.24
C ILE A 95 -22.95 -4.85 5.59
N ARG A 96 -23.72 -4.04 6.33
CA ARG A 96 -24.26 -2.77 5.81
C ARG A 96 -23.15 -1.80 5.40
N ARG A 97 -22.10 -1.68 6.21
CA ARG A 97 -20.95 -0.80 5.94
C ARG A 97 -20.20 -1.23 4.68
N PHE A 98 -19.96 -2.52 4.51
CA PHE A 98 -19.31 -3.10 3.35
C PHE A 98 -20.16 -2.96 2.08
N GLY A 99 -21.48 -3.18 2.18
CA GLY A 99 -22.42 -3.05 1.06
C GLY A 99 -22.50 -1.64 0.43
N ARG A 100 -22.00 -0.59 1.10
CA ARG A 100 -21.92 0.77 0.53
C ARG A 100 -20.90 0.89 -0.61
N VAL A 101 -19.89 0.03 -0.64
CA VAL A 101 -18.76 0.12 -1.57
C VAL A 101 -18.58 -1.12 -2.42
N HIS A 102 -19.16 -2.25 -2.01
CA HIS A 102 -19.02 -3.53 -2.68
C HIS A 102 -20.35 -3.97 -3.29
N ALA A 103 -20.34 -4.29 -4.59
CA ALA A 103 -21.53 -4.63 -5.37
C ALA A 103 -21.88 -6.15 -5.38
N GLY A 104 -21.56 -6.88 -4.31
CA GLY A 104 -22.10 -8.23 -4.02
C GLY A 104 -21.71 -9.35 -4.98
N ILE A 105 -20.42 -9.47 -5.34
CA ILE A 105 -19.95 -10.63 -6.13
C ILE A 105 -19.77 -11.85 -5.22
N LEU A 106 -19.06 -11.65 -4.11
CA LEU A 106 -18.82 -12.64 -3.06
C LEU A 106 -19.60 -12.25 -1.78
N PRO A 107 -19.88 -13.20 -0.89
CA PRO A 107 -20.69 -12.96 0.30
C PRO A 107 -19.94 -12.09 1.28
N GLY A 108 -20.57 -10.95 1.62
CA GLY A 108 -20.17 -10.13 2.75
C GLY A 108 -18.69 -9.70 2.76
N PRO A 109 -18.24 -9.17 3.91
CA PRO A 109 -16.86 -8.71 4.08
C PRO A 109 -15.86 -9.87 4.17
N TYR A 110 -16.23 -11.01 4.74
CA TYR A 110 -15.40 -12.21 4.80
C TYR A 110 -16.23 -13.48 5.05
N PHE A 111 -15.62 -14.63 4.78
CA PHE A 111 -16.14 -15.96 5.09
C PHE A 111 -14.97 -16.92 5.38
N CYS A 112 -15.26 -18.10 5.92
CA CYS A 112 -14.26 -19.07 6.35
C CYS A 112 -14.24 -20.30 5.42
N VAL A 113 -13.08 -20.91 5.27
CA VAL A 113 -12.89 -22.22 4.64
C VAL A 113 -12.21 -23.12 5.66
N ASP A 114 -12.74 -24.34 5.83
CA ASP A 114 -12.27 -25.26 6.88
C ASP A 114 -10.98 -25.98 6.51
N ARG A 115 -10.80 -26.33 5.23
CA ARG A 115 -9.60 -27.02 4.73
C ARG A 115 -9.15 -26.44 3.40
N PRO A 116 -8.03 -25.69 3.35
CA PRO A 116 -7.21 -25.22 4.47
C PRO A 116 -8.00 -24.34 5.43
N ARG A 117 -7.65 -24.35 6.73
CA ARG A 117 -8.23 -23.41 7.71
C ARG A 117 -7.84 -21.98 7.34
N MET A 118 -8.78 -21.21 6.82
CA MET A 118 -8.51 -19.83 6.42
C MET A 118 -9.73 -18.92 6.55
N VAL A 119 -9.43 -17.63 6.67
CA VAL A 119 -10.38 -16.54 6.57
C VAL A 119 -10.17 -15.83 5.24
N LEU A 120 -11.20 -15.79 4.41
CA LEU A 120 -11.22 -15.13 3.12
C LEU A 120 -11.89 -13.76 3.25
N SER A 121 -11.09 -12.69 3.24
CA SER A 121 -11.58 -11.31 3.27
C SER A 121 -11.78 -10.75 1.87
N THR A 122 -13.00 -10.36 1.56
CA THR A 122 -13.41 -9.79 0.28
C THR A 122 -13.01 -8.32 0.22
N PHE A 123 -12.14 -7.91 -0.70
CA PHE A 123 -11.79 -6.49 -0.84
C PHE A 123 -13.05 -5.63 -1.09
N PRO A 124 -13.22 -4.50 -0.36
CA PRO A 124 -12.21 -3.81 0.45
C PRO A 124 -12.19 -4.08 1.96
N HIS A 125 -12.79 -5.18 2.43
CA HIS A 125 -12.62 -5.59 3.81
C HIS A 125 -11.15 -6.01 4.04
N ASP A 126 -10.52 -5.38 5.03
CA ASP A 126 -9.15 -5.64 5.43
C ASP A 126 -9.06 -5.51 6.96
N PRO A 127 -8.80 -6.61 7.70
CA PRO A 127 -8.68 -6.56 9.16
C PRO A 127 -7.55 -5.66 9.68
N GLY A 128 -6.46 -5.52 8.92
CA GLY A 128 -5.33 -4.65 9.26
C GLY A 128 -5.56 -3.19 8.90
N MET A 129 -6.51 -2.92 7.98
CA MET A 129 -6.96 -1.58 7.61
C MET A 129 -8.49 -1.48 7.59
N PRO A 130 -9.19 -1.60 8.75
CA PRO A 130 -10.66 -1.63 8.76
C PRO A 130 -11.31 -0.36 8.20
N TRP A 131 -10.57 0.74 8.14
CA TRP A 131 -10.99 2.02 7.58
C TRP A 131 -10.92 2.08 6.04
N LEU A 132 -10.37 1.07 5.37
CA LEU A 132 -10.20 1.06 3.92
C LEU A 132 -11.54 1.19 3.17
N VAL A 133 -12.61 0.65 3.76
CA VAL A 133 -13.99 0.79 3.26
C VAL A 133 -14.39 2.26 3.10
N GLU A 134 -14.11 3.14 4.07
CA GLU A 134 -14.39 4.58 3.95
C GLU A 134 -13.53 5.26 2.88
N GLY A 135 -12.36 4.70 2.57
CA GLY A 135 -11.49 5.17 1.49
C GLY A 135 -12.06 4.93 0.10
N LEU A 136 -13.13 4.14 -0.01
CA LEU A 136 -13.81 3.81 -1.27
C LEU A 136 -15.28 4.23 -1.26
N ASP A 137 -15.83 4.66 -0.12
CA ASP A 137 -17.18 5.22 -0.01
C ASP A 137 -17.25 6.61 -0.65
N THR A 138 -17.55 6.65 -1.94
CA THR A 138 -17.66 7.89 -2.73
C THR A 138 -18.62 8.91 -2.13
N SER A 139 -19.71 8.46 -1.49
CA SER A 139 -20.69 9.33 -0.84
C SER A 139 -20.10 9.96 0.43
N GLY A 140 -19.42 9.15 1.24
CA GLY A 140 -18.66 9.61 2.39
C GLY A 140 -17.55 10.58 2.01
N LEU A 141 -16.75 10.24 1.00
CA LEU A 141 -15.64 11.04 0.49
C LEU A 141 -16.10 12.38 -0.08
N LYS A 142 -17.21 12.44 -0.81
CA LYS A 142 -17.78 13.70 -1.30
C LYS A 142 -18.00 14.71 -0.17
N ARG A 143 -18.52 14.26 0.98
CA ARG A 143 -18.70 15.12 2.16
C ARG A 143 -17.36 15.56 2.74
N ARG A 144 -16.38 14.66 2.81
CA ARG A 144 -15.04 14.96 3.34
C ARG A 144 -14.29 15.98 2.47
N PHE A 145 -14.28 15.81 1.16
CA PHE A 145 -13.70 16.77 0.22
C PHE A 145 -14.39 18.13 0.28
N SER A 146 -15.72 18.17 0.40
CA SER A 146 -16.44 19.44 0.57
C SER A 146 -16.06 20.18 1.85
N ARG A 147 -15.72 19.45 2.94
CA ARG A 147 -15.21 20.06 4.17
C ARG A 147 -13.76 20.53 4.02
N LEU A 148 -12.93 19.74 3.34
CA LEU A 148 -11.52 20.07 3.09
C LEU A 148 -11.38 21.42 2.38
N TRP A 149 -12.23 21.69 1.38
CA TRP A 149 -12.18 22.93 0.60
C TRP A 149 -13.23 23.98 1.00
N ALA A 150 -13.85 23.84 2.18
CA ALA A 150 -14.90 24.76 2.61
C ALA A 150 -14.37 26.20 2.75
N GLY A 151 -13.13 26.38 3.20
CA GLY A 151 -12.48 27.68 3.33
C GLY A 151 -12.25 28.38 1.98
N GLU A 152 -12.08 27.61 0.90
CA GLU A 152 -11.94 28.11 -0.46
C GLU A 152 -13.29 28.14 -1.21
N ARG A 153 -14.40 28.00 -0.49
CA ARG A 153 -15.77 28.06 -1.05
C ARG A 153 -16.02 27.02 -2.16
N TRP A 154 -15.30 25.90 -2.17
CA TRP A 154 -15.52 24.80 -3.10
C TRP A 154 -16.33 23.67 -2.47
N LYS A 155 -17.29 23.14 -3.23
CA LYS A 155 -18.08 21.97 -2.85
C LYS A 155 -17.84 20.81 -3.81
N ALA A 156 -17.47 19.65 -3.28
CA ALA A 156 -17.35 18.44 -4.09
C ALA A 156 -18.75 17.99 -4.57
N THR A 157 -18.86 17.72 -5.87
CA THR A 157 -20.11 17.33 -6.54
C THR A 157 -20.12 15.86 -6.93
N LYS A 158 -18.96 15.32 -7.34
CA LYS A 158 -18.77 13.90 -7.70
C LYS A 158 -17.36 13.45 -7.31
N VAL A 159 -17.24 12.20 -6.88
CA VAL A 159 -15.96 11.54 -6.59
C VAL A 159 -15.95 10.21 -7.33
N ARG A 160 -14.89 9.94 -8.07
CA ARG A 160 -14.54 8.58 -8.53
C ARG A 160 -13.27 8.14 -7.82
N VAL A 161 -13.21 6.86 -7.47
CA VAL A 161 -12.01 6.26 -6.88
C VAL A 161 -11.54 5.13 -7.77
N THR A 162 -10.24 5.09 -8.03
CA THR A 162 -9.56 3.99 -8.71
C THR A 162 -8.46 3.46 -7.80
N LEU A 163 -8.45 2.16 -7.55
CA LEU A 163 -7.36 1.52 -6.82
C LEU A 163 -6.11 1.48 -7.70
N LEU A 164 -4.99 2.01 -7.20
CA LEU A 164 -3.70 2.00 -7.89
C LEU A 164 -2.79 0.87 -7.39
N GLY A 165 -2.82 0.62 -6.08
CA GLY A 165 -2.03 -0.42 -5.44
C GLY A 165 -2.61 -0.82 -4.10
N TYR A 166 -2.44 -2.07 -3.73
CA TYR A 166 -2.91 -2.62 -2.47
C TYR A 166 -2.04 -3.80 -2.06
N THR A 167 -1.49 -3.72 -0.86
CA THR A 167 -0.80 -4.81 -0.19
C THR A 167 -1.62 -5.11 1.08
N PRO A 168 -2.25 -6.30 1.18
CA PRO A 168 -3.19 -6.60 2.25
C PRO A 168 -2.60 -6.40 3.65
N GLN A 169 -3.38 -5.78 4.54
CA GLN A 169 -3.01 -5.46 5.92
C GLN A 169 -1.77 -4.57 6.06
N MET A 170 -1.29 -3.97 4.96
CA MET A 170 -0.08 -3.16 4.96
C MET A 170 -0.35 -1.74 4.47
N ARG A 171 -0.83 -1.59 3.23
CA ARG A 171 -1.00 -0.28 2.59
C ARG A 171 -1.95 -0.32 1.40
N GLY A 172 -2.53 0.83 1.10
CA GLY A 172 -3.35 1.06 -0.09
C GLY A 172 -3.04 2.41 -0.73
N SER A 173 -3.15 2.49 -2.05
CA SER A 173 -3.01 3.72 -2.83
C SER A 173 -4.14 3.83 -3.84
N MET A 174 -4.77 4.99 -3.90
CA MET A 174 -5.94 5.26 -4.72
C MET A 174 -5.80 6.58 -5.47
N LEU A 175 -6.33 6.63 -6.68
CA LEU A 175 -6.60 7.87 -7.41
C LEU A 175 -8.02 8.32 -7.10
N TYR A 176 -8.16 9.57 -6.67
CA TYR A 176 -9.43 10.25 -6.46
C TYR A 176 -9.62 11.30 -7.55
N GLU A 177 -10.59 11.10 -8.44
CA GLU A 177 -11.01 12.11 -9.39
C GLU A 177 -12.22 12.85 -8.81
N VAL A 178 -12.03 14.11 -8.41
CA VAL A 178 -13.05 14.89 -7.71
C VAL A 178 -13.52 16.04 -8.58
N LYS A 179 -14.80 16.06 -8.93
CA LYS A 179 -15.43 17.25 -9.53
C LYS A 179 -15.91 18.17 -8.42
N ARG A 180 -15.50 19.43 -8.43
CA ARG A 180 -15.93 20.46 -7.48
C ARG A 180 -16.61 21.63 -8.17
N ARG A 181 -17.43 22.36 -7.42
CA ARG A 181 -18.08 23.60 -7.85
C ARG A 181 -17.82 24.72 -6.86
N HIS A 182 -17.44 25.89 -7.35
CA HIS A 182 -17.29 27.09 -6.52
C HIS A 182 -18.67 27.63 -6.17
N LEU A 183 -18.88 27.98 -4.90
CA LEU A 183 -20.21 28.31 -4.39
C LEU A 183 -20.72 29.69 -4.83
N ASP A 184 -19.82 30.61 -5.13
CA ASP A 184 -20.20 31.99 -5.50
C ASP A 184 -20.33 32.17 -7.01
N THR A 185 -19.34 31.70 -7.76
CA THR A 185 -19.27 31.88 -9.22
C THR A 185 -19.98 30.75 -9.98
N GLY A 186 -20.19 29.60 -9.34
CA GLY A 186 -20.72 28.41 -10.00
C GLY A 186 -19.70 27.66 -10.87
N ASP A 187 -18.44 28.10 -10.89
CA ASP A 187 -17.35 27.49 -11.66
C ASP A 187 -17.18 26.03 -11.31
N LYS A 188 -16.79 25.22 -12.30
CA LYS A 188 -16.61 23.78 -12.15
C LYS A 188 -15.20 23.39 -12.48
N GLU A 189 -14.64 22.51 -11.66
CA GLU A 189 -13.28 22.01 -11.84
C GLU A 189 -13.22 20.51 -11.57
N LYS A 190 -12.23 19.85 -12.17
CA LYS A 190 -11.83 18.48 -11.83
C LYS A 190 -10.45 18.53 -11.19
N VAL A 191 -10.32 17.94 -10.01
CA VAL A 191 -9.05 17.78 -9.29
C VAL A 191 -8.74 16.29 -9.15
N ASP A 192 -7.53 15.90 -9.51
CA ASP A 192 -7.04 14.52 -9.37
C ASP A 192 -6.05 14.44 -8.20
N LEU A 193 -6.33 13.56 -7.25
CA LEU A 193 -5.53 13.38 -6.04
C LEU A 193 -5.08 11.93 -5.89
N ILE A 194 -3.83 11.73 -5.47
CA ILE A 194 -3.37 10.45 -4.98
C ILE A 194 -3.62 10.41 -3.48
N GLY A 195 -4.31 9.39 -3.00
CA GLY A 195 -4.42 9.12 -1.58
C GLY A 195 -3.76 7.82 -1.17
N LYS A 196 -3.07 7.85 -0.04
CA LYS A 196 -2.38 6.69 0.53
C LYS A 196 -2.86 6.41 1.95
N THR A 197 -2.97 5.13 2.27
CA THR A 197 -3.25 4.64 3.63
C THR A 197 -2.28 3.54 4.02
N ASN A 198 -2.03 3.40 5.32
CA ASN A 198 -1.05 2.46 5.87
C ASN A 198 -1.56 1.89 7.20
N ALA A 199 -1.37 0.59 7.41
CA ALA A 199 -1.77 -0.11 8.64
C ALA A 199 -0.87 0.23 9.84
N PHE A 200 0.44 0.37 9.60
CA PHE A 200 1.45 0.50 10.67
C PHE A 200 1.87 1.95 10.91
N LYS A 201 1.87 2.77 9.86
CA LYS A 201 2.32 4.17 9.94
C LYS A 201 1.19 5.10 10.35
N LYS A 202 1.55 6.08 11.18
CA LYS A 202 0.63 7.17 11.55
C LYS A 202 0.52 8.13 10.37
N THR A 203 -0.44 7.91 9.49
CA THR A 203 -0.67 8.70 8.26
C THR A 203 -0.77 10.21 8.51
N GLY A 204 -1.29 10.65 9.66
CA GLY A 204 -1.29 12.07 10.02
C GLY A 204 0.11 12.66 10.18
N LYS A 205 1.08 11.87 10.68
CA LYS A 205 2.49 12.27 10.74
C LYS A 205 3.13 12.32 9.35
N LEU A 206 2.83 11.33 8.50
CA LEU A 206 3.32 11.31 7.11
C LEU A 206 2.86 12.55 6.33
N PHE A 207 1.59 12.95 6.50
CA PHE A 207 1.08 14.19 5.92
C PHE A 207 1.78 15.41 6.50
N ALA A 208 1.93 15.50 7.83
CA ALA A 208 2.58 16.63 8.48
C ALA A 208 4.04 16.81 8.03
N ASP A 209 4.79 15.70 7.92
CA ASP A 209 6.17 15.69 7.44
C ASP A 209 6.25 16.17 5.99
N SER A 210 5.36 15.67 5.10
CA SER A 210 5.29 16.10 3.70
C SER A 210 4.89 17.58 3.57
N TRP A 211 3.96 18.04 4.41
CA TRP A 211 3.54 19.44 4.45
C TRP A 211 4.67 20.36 4.93
N ALA A 212 5.41 19.95 5.96
CA ALA A 212 6.55 20.70 6.47
C ALA A 212 7.66 20.85 5.42
N LEU A 213 7.97 19.79 4.67
CA LEU A 213 8.90 19.86 3.53
C LEU A 213 8.39 20.86 2.47
N TRP A 214 7.13 20.69 2.04
CA TRP A 214 6.53 21.53 1.01
C TRP A 214 6.60 23.03 1.37
N GLU A 215 6.13 23.39 2.56
CA GLU A 215 6.10 24.78 3.02
C GLU A 215 7.52 25.34 3.27
N THR A 216 8.39 24.59 3.95
CA THR A 216 9.76 25.06 4.27
C THR A 216 10.62 25.24 3.02
N SER A 217 10.37 24.44 1.97
CA SER A 217 11.03 24.64 0.68
C SER A 217 10.63 25.95 -0.03
N GLY A 218 9.62 26.67 0.49
CA GLY A 218 8.97 27.76 -0.21
C GLY A 218 8.22 27.28 -1.45
N LYS A 219 7.69 26.04 -1.41
CA LYS A 219 6.98 25.38 -2.53
C LYS A 219 7.84 25.17 -3.78
N ARG A 220 9.16 25.08 -3.58
CA ARG A 220 10.16 24.90 -4.65
C ARG A 220 10.72 23.49 -4.73
N PHE A 221 10.58 22.68 -3.67
CA PHE A 221 11.00 21.30 -3.75
C PHE A 221 10.13 20.56 -4.79
N PRO A 222 10.72 19.81 -5.74
CA PRO A 222 9.99 19.17 -6.83
C PRO A 222 9.23 17.94 -6.33
N MET A 223 8.17 18.14 -5.54
CA MET A 223 7.26 17.09 -5.08
C MET A 223 5.81 17.44 -5.43
N PRO A 224 4.91 16.45 -5.49
CA PRO A 224 3.48 16.72 -5.54
C PRO A 224 3.03 17.49 -4.31
N ARG A 225 2.20 18.51 -4.51
CA ARG A 225 1.65 19.30 -3.40
C ARG A 225 0.84 18.41 -2.45
N PRO A 226 1.16 18.40 -1.14
CA PRO A 226 0.27 17.79 -0.15
C PRO A 226 -1.06 18.56 -0.10
N ALA A 227 -2.17 17.87 -0.32
CA ALA A 227 -3.50 18.46 -0.51
C ALA A 227 -4.40 18.35 0.71
N GLY A 228 -4.16 17.37 1.60
CA GLY A 228 -4.92 17.23 2.83
C GLY A 228 -4.75 15.89 3.53
N TYR A 229 -5.46 15.74 4.65
CA TYR A 229 -5.47 14.52 5.45
C TYR A 229 -6.87 14.21 5.97
N PHE A 230 -7.27 12.94 5.93
CA PHE A 230 -8.50 12.44 6.54
C PHE A 230 -8.19 11.44 7.67
N GLY A 231 -8.56 11.76 8.91
CA GLY A 231 -8.34 10.92 10.09
C GLY A 231 -8.98 9.53 10.00
N ALA A 232 -10.20 9.45 9.49
CA ALA A 232 -10.81 8.23 8.94
C ALA A 232 -11.19 8.61 7.50
N PRO A 233 -10.55 8.05 6.46
CA PRO A 233 -10.02 6.70 6.34
C PRO A 233 -8.50 6.57 6.55
N ARG A 234 -7.87 7.42 7.38
CA ARG A 234 -6.41 7.50 7.48
C ARG A 234 -5.76 7.66 6.10
N LEU A 235 -6.19 8.69 5.38
CA LEU A 235 -5.70 9.01 4.04
C LEU A 235 -4.86 10.28 4.08
N THR A 236 -3.61 10.17 3.65
CA THR A 236 -2.87 11.33 3.14
C THR A 236 -3.35 11.60 1.72
N LEU A 237 -3.42 12.87 1.32
CA LEU A 237 -3.80 13.29 -0.03
C LEU A 237 -2.71 14.20 -0.59
N GLN A 238 -2.33 13.96 -1.83
CA GLN A 238 -1.42 14.78 -2.61
C GLN A 238 -1.97 14.97 -4.02
N GLU A 239 -1.60 16.06 -4.69
CA GLU A 239 -1.94 16.26 -6.09
C GLU A 239 -1.39 15.12 -6.95
N LYS A 240 -2.14 14.75 -8.00
CA LYS A 240 -1.60 13.87 -9.04
C LYS A 240 -0.65 14.69 -9.91
N VAL A 241 0.56 14.19 -10.10
CA VAL A 241 1.51 14.68 -11.10
C VAL A 241 1.61 13.68 -12.25
N GLU A 242 1.87 14.18 -13.45
CA GLU A 242 2.16 13.33 -14.59
C GLU A 242 3.67 13.01 -14.64
N GLY A 243 4.05 12.16 -15.60
CA GLY A 243 5.45 11.88 -15.90
C GLY A 243 5.77 10.41 -16.03
N VAL A 244 6.94 10.14 -16.60
CA VAL A 244 7.49 8.80 -16.80
C VAL A 244 8.53 8.52 -15.72
N ARG A 245 8.60 7.29 -15.22
CA ARG A 245 9.60 6.90 -14.22
C ARG A 245 11.02 7.13 -14.76
N LEU A 246 11.89 7.76 -13.98
CA LEU A 246 13.27 8.07 -14.40
C LEU A 246 14.02 6.82 -14.90
N GLY A 247 13.87 5.67 -14.23
CA GLY A 247 14.51 4.43 -14.67
C GLY A 247 14.02 3.88 -16.02
N SER A 248 12.85 4.29 -16.51
CA SER A 248 12.38 3.94 -17.85
C SER A 248 13.10 4.73 -18.94
N LEU A 249 13.81 5.81 -18.58
CA LEU A 249 14.47 6.73 -19.49
C LEU A 249 15.97 6.46 -19.65
N VAL A 250 16.52 5.38 -19.08
CA VAL A 250 17.98 5.10 -19.09
C VAL A 250 18.62 5.16 -20.48
N LYS A 251 17.86 4.86 -21.54
CA LYS A 251 18.33 4.91 -22.94
C LYS A 251 18.05 6.22 -23.67
N ALA A 252 17.37 7.17 -23.04
CA ALA A 252 17.03 8.46 -23.64
C ALA A 252 18.23 9.43 -23.54
N SER A 253 18.39 10.29 -24.56
CA SER A 253 19.51 11.23 -24.65
C SER A 253 19.59 12.22 -23.48
N GLY A 254 18.45 12.60 -22.88
CA GLY A 254 18.38 13.52 -21.73
C GLY A 254 18.42 12.86 -20.35
N PHE A 255 18.65 11.54 -20.26
CA PHE A 255 18.61 10.81 -18.98
C PHE A 255 19.59 11.38 -17.95
N ARG A 256 20.82 11.68 -18.38
CA ARG A 256 21.88 12.18 -17.50
C ARG A 256 21.49 13.50 -16.85
N ASP A 257 20.89 14.41 -17.60
CA ASP A 257 20.45 15.70 -17.10
C ASP A 257 19.39 15.53 -16.01
N ARG A 258 18.45 14.59 -16.20
CA ARG A 258 17.43 14.28 -15.18
C ARG A 258 18.02 13.65 -13.92
N VAL A 259 19.08 12.86 -14.05
CA VAL A 259 19.81 12.34 -12.89
C VAL A 259 20.47 13.48 -12.11
N VAL A 260 21.09 14.45 -12.81
CA VAL A 260 21.71 15.63 -12.18
C VAL A 260 20.66 16.48 -11.45
N GLU A 261 19.56 16.83 -12.11
CA GLU A 261 18.45 17.59 -11.49
C GLU A 261 17.90 16.87 -10.24
N THR A 262 17.83 15.54 -10.29
CA THR A 262 17.37 14.74 -9.15
C THR A 262 18.37 14.78 -7.99
N ALA A 263 19.68 14.71 -8.28
CA ALA A 263 20.71 14.85 -7.27
C ALA A 263 20.71 16.25 -6.64
N GLU A 264 20.47 17.30 -7.43
CA GLU A 264 20.31 18.66 -6.94
C GLU A 264 19.09 18.81 -6.01
N ALA A 265 17.96 18.16 -6.35
CA ALA A 265 16.80 18.12 -5.49
C ALA A 265 17.09 17.45 -4.14
N LEU A 266 17.80 16.31 -4.13
CA LEU A 266 18.23 15.65 -2.89
C LEU A 266 19.19 16.52 -2.07
N ALA A 267 20.18 17.13 -2.72
CA ALA A 267 21.10 18.05 -2.05
C ALA A 267 20.35 19.24 -1.42
N PHE A 268 19.31 19.74 -2.09
CA PHE A 268 18.43 20.76 -1.54
C PHE A 268 17.65 20.26 -0.32
N LEU A 269 17.05 19.07 -0.37
CA LEU A 269 16.39 18.43 0.78
C LEU A 269 17.32 18.32 2.00
N HIS A 270 18.55 17.86 1.80
CA HIS A 270 19.52 17.65 2.90
C HIS A 270 19.95 18.96 3.57
N ARG A 271 19.82 20.09 2.88
CA ARG A 271 20.11 21.43 3.43
C ARG A 271 18.92 22.06 4.15
N LEU A 272 17.69 21.60 3.89
CA LEU A 272 16.51 22.11 4.58
C LEU A 272 16.52 21.73 6.06
N ARG A 273 15.86 22.58 6.87
CA ARG A 273 15.68 22.39 8.30
C ARG A 273 14.21 22.51 8.63
N PHE A 274 13.57 21.37 8.86
CA PHE A 274 12.16 21.27 9.23
C PHE A 274 11.93 20.07 10.15
N PRO A 275 10.82 20.05 10.90
CA PRO A 275 10.48 18.90 11.73
C PRO A 275 10.22 17.65 10.85
N VAL A 276 10.91 16.55 11.15
CA VAL A 276 10.64 15.23 10.58
C VAL A 276 10.35 14.26 11.71
N SER A 277 9.24 13.53 11.60
CA SER A 277 8.75 12.72 12.72
C SER A 277 9.53 11.42 12.94
N ALA A 278 10.14 10.86 11.90
CA ALA A 278 10.96 9.65 11.96
C ALA A 278 12.45 9.97 12.07
N ARG A 279 13.21 9.05 12.66
CA ARG A 279 14.67 9.11 12.74
C ARG A 279 15.23 7.76 12.31
N ARG A 280 16.29 7.77 11.50
CA ARG A 280 17.09 6.60 11.16
C ARG A 280 18.46 6.73 11.82
N ARG A 281 18.74 5.83 12.76
CA ARG A 281 19.99 5.80 13.51
C ARG A 281 20.81 4.58 13.07
N ALA A 282 22.12 4.62 13.31
CA ALA A 282 23.03 3.50 13.03
C ALA A 282 22.48 2.15 13.52
N ARG A 283 22.02 2.08 14.79
CA ARG A 283 21.43 0.85 15.36
C ARG A 283 20.22 0.29 14.59
N ASP A 284 19.43 1.17 13.96
CA ASP A 284 18.22 0.77 13.24
C ASP A 284 18.64 0.13 11.89
N GLU A 285 19.69 0.67 11.27
CA GLU A 285 20.33 0.12 10.07
C GLU A 285 21.03 -1.21 10.38
N VAL A 286 21.80 -1.31 11.46
CA VAL A 286 22.45 -2.56 11.91
C VAL A 286 21.43 -3.66 12.18
N LYS A 287 20.31 -3.32 12.83
CA LYS A 287 19.22 -4.27 13.07
C LYS A 287 18.59 -4.76 11.76
N SER A 288 18.37 -3.86 10.80
CA SER A 288 17.87 -4.21 9.47
C SER A 288 18.84 -5.12 8.72
N LEU A 289 20.12 -4.76 8.72
CA LEU A 289 21.20 -5.52 8.09
C LEU A 289 21.32 -6.92 8.68
N SER A 290 21.31 -7.05 10.01
CA SER A 290 21.35 -8.34 10.71
C SER A 290 20.18 -9.24 10.32
N ARG A 291 18.95 -8.69 10.35
CA ARG A 291 17.74 -9.42 9.95
C ARG A 291 17.84 -9.97 8.53
N TRP A 292 18.25 -9.15 7.57
CA TRP A 292 18.37 -9.59 6.18
C TRP A 292 19.54 -10.55 5.96
N GLY A 293 20.63 -10.37 6.69
CA GLY A 293 21.75 -11.30 6.73
C GLY A 293 21.33 -12.71 7.18
N GLU A 294 20.53 -12.82 8.23
CA GLU A 294 19.96 -14.10 8.69
C GLU A 294 19.08 -14.76 7.64
N VAL A 295 18.26 -13.97 6.93
CA VAL A 295 17.42 -14.47 5.83
C VAL A 295 18.30 -15.04 4.71
N VAL A 296 19.32 -14.30 4.28
CA VAL A 296 20.26 -14.77 3.24
C VAL A 296 20.97 -16.04 3.69
N ALA A 297 21.49 -16.09 4.92
CA ALA A 297 22.18 -17.26 5.46
C ALA A 297 21.27 -18.50 5.59
N ARG A 298 19.96 -18.32 5.77
CA ARG A 298 18.97 -19.40 5.77
C ARG A 298 18.67 -19.93 4.37
N ILE A 299 18.54 -19.04 3.39
CA ILE A 299 18.19 -19.41 2.00
C ILE A 299 19.42 -19.97 1.27
N ARG A 300 20.61 -19.42 1.57
CA ARG A 300 21.91 -19.76 0.98
C ARG A 300 22.89 -20.13 2.08
N SER A 301 22.73 -21.35 2.59
CA SER A 301 23.58 -21.90 3.66
C SER A 301 25.06 -21.94 3.28
N ASP A 302 25.37 -22.07 1.99
CA ASP A 302 26.72 -22.00 1.42
C ASP A 302 27.39 -20.62 1.59
N LEU A 303 26.61 -19.55 1.78
CA LEU A 303 27.12 -18.20 2.01
C LEU A 303 27.26 -17.84 3.49
N ARG A 304 26.76 -18.68 4.42
CA ARG A 304 26.68 -18.35 5.85
C ARG A 304 28.03 -17.93 6.45
N SER A 305 29.10 -18.64 6.11
CA SER A 305 30.46 -18.34 6.60
C SER A 305 31.03 -17.02 6.08
N ARG A 306 30.51 -16.52 4.96
CA ARG A 306 30.89 -15.21 4.38
C ARG A 306 30.01 -14.08 4.89
N VAL A 307 28.74 -14.37 5.16
CA VAL A 307 27.75 -13.38 5.61
C VAL A 307 28.09 -12.87 7.01
N ALA A 308 28.38 -13.76 7.97
CA ALA A 308 28.58 -13.33 9.35
C ALA A 308 29.73 -12.31 9.53
N PRO A 309 30.96 -12.56 9.03
CA PRO A 309 32.06 -11.58 9.15
C PRO A 309 31.77 -10.27 8.39
N PHE A 310 31.08 -10.36 7.24
CA PHE A 310 30.68 -9.18 6.47
C PHE A 310 29.70 -8.31 7.26
N LEU A 311 28.69 -8.91 7.89
CA LEU A 311 27.72 -8.18 8.70
C LEU A 311 28.38 -7.50 9.89
N GLU A 312 29.31 -8.17 10.56
CA GLU A 312 30.06 -7.60 11.69
C GLU A 312 30.87 -6.38 11.26
N ASN A 313 31.66 -6.51 10.19
CA ASN A 313 32.45 -5.40 9.65
C ASN A 313 31.59 -4.21 9.22
N VAL A 314 30.52 -4.46 8.45
CA VAL A 314 29.62 -3.38 7.99
C VAL A 314 28.86 -2.75 9.14
N SER A 315 28.49 -3.53 10.18
CA SER A 315 27.81 -2.98 11.35
C SER A 315 28.72 -2.04 12.13
N SER A 316 29.99 -2.40 12.33
CA SER A 316 30.99 -1.53 12.97
C SER A 316 31.23 -0.24 12.18
N GLU A 317 31.30 -0.32 10.85
CA GLU A 317 31.43 0.85 9.98
C GLU A 317 30.18 1.75 10.02
N ILE A 318 28.99 1.15 10.04
CA ILE A 318 27.73 1.88 10.21
C ILE A 318 27.71 2.64 11.54
N GLU A 319 28.06 1.97 12.64
CA GLU A 319 28.05 2.56 13.98
C GLU A 319 29.08 3.70 14.13
N SER A 320 30.22 3.59 13.47
CA SER A 320 31.29 4.59 13.55
C SER A 320 31.11 5.78 12.59
N ARG A 321 30.47 5.58 11.43
CA ARG A 321 30.39 6.63 10.39
C ARG A 321 29.04 7.32 10.29
N ILE A 322 27.94 6.64 10.63
CA ILE A 322 26.60 7.20 10.38
C ILE A 322 26.37 8.47 11.20
N THR A 323 26.05 9.56 10.51
CA THR A 323 25.80 10.87 11.12
C THR A 323 24.39 11.38 10.80
N THR A 324 23.46 11.16 11.75
CA THR A 324 22.07 11.64 11.63
C THR A 324 21.99 13.16 11.74
N SER A 325 21.97 13.86 10.59
CA SER A 325 22.21 15.31 10.53
C SER A 325 21.20 16.12 9.73
N CYS A 326 20.40 15.50 8.87
CA CYS A 326 19.41 16.19 8.05
C CYS A 326 18.17 15.35 7.75
N ALA A 327 17.17 15.97 7.11
CA ALA A 327 16.08 15.25 6.49
C ALA A 327 16.60 14.47 5.26
N ILE A 328 16.14 13.23 5.10
CA ILE A 328 16.45 12.35 3.99
C ILE A 328 15.18 11.67 3.50
N HIS A 329 15.14 11.32 2.21
CA HIS A 329 14.00 10.58 1.64
C HIS A 329 13.88 9.16 2.20
N ALA A 330 15.02 8.50 2.50
CA ALA A 330 15.13 7.18 3.11
C ALA A 330 14.50 5.97 2.37
N ASP A 331 14.00 6.19 1.15
CA ASP A 331 13.57 5.15 0.19
C ASP A 331 13.74 5.69 -1.24
N PHE A 332 14.89 6.30 -1.51
CA PHE A 332 15.14 6.97 -2.78
C PHE A 332 15.63 5.97 -3.82
N HIS A 333 14.91 5.86 -4.95
CA HIS A 333 15.31 5.08 -6.10
C HIS A 333 14.66 5.61 -7.39
N HIS A 334 15.13 5.13 -8.54
CA HIS A 334 14.75 5.65 -9.87
C HIS A 334 13.24 5.55 -10.20
N THR A 335 12.46 4.75 -9.47
CA THR A 335 11.00 4.75 -9.66
C THR A 335 10.30 5.79 -8.79
N ASN A 336 10.94 6.35 -7.78
CA ASN A 336 10.38 7.44 -6.97
C ASN A 336 10.61 8.82 -7.59
N VAL A 337 11.10 8.84 -8.84
CA VAL A 337 11.26 10.06 -9.64
C VAL A 337 10.43 9.92 -10.91
N LEU A 338 9.56 10.90 -11.13
CA LEU A 338 8.80 11.09 -12.36
C LEU A 338 9.40 12.24 -13.15
N VAL A 339 9.56 12.05 -14.45
CA VAL A 339 10.02 13.07 -15.40
C VAL A 339 8.83 13.48 -16.27
N ASP A 340 8.47 14.75 -16.21
CA ASP A 340 7.38 15.36 -16.96
C ASP A 340 7.91 16.53 -17.80
N GLY A 341 8.22 16.24 -19.06
CA GLY A 341 8.93 17.17 -19.94
C GLY A 341 10.27 17.59 -19.32
N ASP A 342 10.41 18.89 -19.05
CA ASP A 342 11.60 19.49 -18.46
C ASP A 342 11.58 19.56 -16.93
N ARG A 343 10.62 18.91 -16.28
CA ARG A 343 10.49 18.90 -14.82
C ARG A 343 10.65 17.51 -14.26
N ILE A 344 11.14 17.44 -13.03
CA ILE A 344 11.08 16.23 -12.22
C ILE A 344 10.08 16.38 -11.08
N HIS A 345 9.56 15.25 -10.63
CA HIS A 345 8.81 15.12 -9.39
C HIS A 345 9.35 13.93 -8.60
N VAL A 346 9.91 14.20 -7.42
CA VAL A 346 10.23 13.20 -6.42
C VAL A 346 8.96 12.88 -5.63
N ILE A 347 8.65 11.60 -5.49
CA ILE A 347 7.44 11.11 -4.83
C ILE A 347 7.79 10.05 -3.78
N ASP A 348 6.80 9.71 -2.95
CA ASP A 348 6.90 8.63 -1.96
C ASP A 348 7.79 8.92 -0.74
N PHE A 349 7.51 10.05 -0.10
CA PHE A 349 8.12 10.45 1.18
C PHE A 349 7.58 9.67 2.40
N ASP A 350 6.95 8.51 2.21
CA ASP A 350 6.37 7.74 3.31
C ASP A 350 7.45 7.21 4.29
N GLU A 351 8.68 7.01 3.81
CA GLU A 351 9.85 6.62 4.61
C GLU A 351 10.71 7.79 5.09
N MET A 352 10.35 9.05 4.75
CA MET A 352 11.15 10.23 5.08
C MET A 352 11.52 10.29 6.56
N ALA A 353 12.80 10.53 6.83
CA ALA A 353 13.35 10.49 8.18
C ALA A 353 14.43 11.56 8.35
N PHE A 354 14.76 11.86 9.60
CA PHE A 354 16.01 12.53 9.93
C PHE A 354 17.11 11.46 10.02
N GLY A 355 18.15 11.57 9.20
CA GLY A 355 19.15 10.52 8.99
C GLY A 355 20.46 11.05 8.42
N ASP A 356 21.29 10.14 7.93
CA ASP A 356 22.55 10.42 7.25
C ASP A 356 22.28 10.66 5.76
N PRO A 357 22.70 11.81 5.18
CA PRO A 357 22.41 12.22 3.79
C PRO A 357 22.86 11.25 2.68
#